data_AF-A0A1Q7VZD1-F1
#
_entry.id   AF-A0A1Q7VZD1-F1
#
_cell.length_a   1.000
_cell.length_b   1.000
_cell.length_c   1.000
_cell.angle_alpha   90.00
_cell.angle_beta   90.00
_cell.angle_gamma   90.00
#
_symmetry.space_group_name_H-M   'P 1'
#
loop_
_entity.id
_entity.type
_entity.pdbx_description
1 polymer ?
#
loop_
_entity_poly.entity_id
_entity_poly.type
_entity_poly.pdbx_seq_one_letter_code
_entity_poly.pdbx_strand_id
1 'polypeptide(L)'
;MIANAATQAPQKMFSVESFGAKGDGKTDSAPATNAAIAAAARNGGGVITFGAGTFKMAGTVHLASNTTINVPTGSTITGSAGGYDHAESNPNDKFQDYGHSHFHDAMFYGNGLSNVTFTGGGTITGGGHLITGNPGSGQADKIISLTNCKNLTLSKITLSRGGHFAALINGCDGVTSDHLTISTASDRDGWNIINSSNVKITNITDAANDDALVFKSDWALGKRFTNQGHVRVTNAHLSARCCNALMFGSETCSDFTDYVFDTITITGASKSGLGMVSMDGAKISDVHYRNITMSGVASPIMQKIGTRKRCGDHPGVGSISNIEYTNITGVGKGPFSPTIWGADAAHEPNHETFTNVKLTVPGGSGSTGTGVPSNNPGDYNPKSIGTRPAYGWYIHFANNLTFTNSAVAFKSADSRAAVIANNASALSFDTFSFNKSRGPNDFVFQSVSGYCVKGGSATPRISATGSSKSC
;
A
#
# COMPACT_ATOMS: atom_id res chain seq x y z
N MET A 1 22.32 19.52 -14.39
CA MET A 1 21.89 20.94 -14.39
C MET A 1 21.19 21.20 -13.08
N ILE A 2 21.67 22.17 -12.31
CA ILE A 2 21.08 22.55 -11.02
C ILE A 2 19.78 23.28 -11.37
N ALA A 3 18.63 22.68 -11.07
CA ALA A 3 17.34 23.35 -11.23
C ALA A 3 17.34 24.54 -10.27
N ASN A 4 17.30 25.76 -10.83
CA ASN A 4 17.06 26.97 -10.07
C ASN A 4 15.75 26.79 -9.30
N ALA A 5 15.84 26.76 -7.97
CA ALA A 5 14.70 27.03 -7.12
C ALA A 5 14.27 28.47 -7.40
N ALA A 6 13.32 28.66 -8.31
CA ALA A 6 12.65 29.93 -8.47
C ALA A 6 12.07 30.27 -7.09
N THR A 7 12.61 31.32 -6.45
CA THR A 7 12.06 31.88 -5.23
C THR A 7 10.63 32.31 -5.53
N GLN A 8 9.68 31.47 -5.16
CA GLN A 8 8.26 31.73 -5.34
C GLN A 8 7.93 32.98 -4.52
N ALA A 9 7.39 34.01 -5.17
CA ALA A 9 6.93 35.21 -4.48
C ALA A 9 6.04 34.82 -3.30
N PRO A 10 6.14 35.49 -2.13
CA PRO A 10 5.37 35.13 -0.95
C PRO A 10 3.88 35.08 -1.32
N GLN A 11 3.27 33.90 -1.17
CA GLN A 11 1.88 33.72 -1.55
C GLN A 11 0.96 34.52 -0.63
N LYS A 12 -0.03 35.17 -1.22
CA LYS A 12 -1.04 35.94 -0.48
C LYS A 12 -1.82 35.02 0.45
N MET A 13 -1.99 35.43 1.71
CA MET A 13 -2.76 34.70 2.71
C MET A 13 -4.24 35.09 2.68
N PHE A 14 -5.11 34.10 2.83
CA PHE A 14 -6.56 34.22 2.89
C PHE A 14 -7.03 33.46 4.14
N SER A 15 -7.26 34.18 5.23
CA SER A 15 -7.85 33.60 6.45
C SER A 15 -9.32 33.26 6.21
N VAL A 16 -9.74 32.04 6.52
CA VAL A 16 -11.13 31.62 6.32
C VAL A 16 -12.12 32.39 7.18
N GLU A 17 -11.68 32.92 8.33
CA GLU A 17 -12.49 33.76 9.22
C GLU A 17 -12.83 35.11 8.59
N SER A 18 -11.94 35.62 7.73
CA SER A 18 -12.22 36.82 6.92
C SER A 18 -13.37 36.60 5.93
N PHE A 19 -13.73 35.34 5.68
CA PHE A 19 -14.86 34.91 4.85
C PHE A 19 -16.02 34.36 5.70
N GLY A 20 -15.97 34.50 7.02
CA GLY A 20 -17.06 34.14 7.94
C GLY A 20 -16.96 32.76 8.60
N ALA A 21 -15.86 32.02 8.39
CA ALA A 21 -15.62 30.78 9.13
C ALA A 21 -15.46 31.05 10.64
N LYS A 22 -15.80 30.06 11.48
CA LYS A 22 -15.62 30.15 12.94
C LYS A 22 -15.00 28.87 13.47
N GLY A 23 -13.95 29.02 14.27
CA GLY A 23 -13.26 27.92 14.95
C GLY A 23 -14.03 27.34 16.15
N ASP A 24 -15.36 27.33 16.13
CA ASP A 24 -16.24 26.94 17.25
C ASP A 24 -16.70 25.47 17.22
N GLY A 25 -16.33 24.72 16.18
CA GLY A 25 -16.71 23.33 15.92
C GLY A 25 -18.17 23.13 15.53
N LYS A 26 -18.94 24.20 15.36
CA LYS A 26 -20.41 24.18 15.20
C LYS A 26 -20.86 24.86 13.92
N THR A 27 -20.28 25.99 13.58
CA THR A 27 -20.58 26.75 12.38
C THR A 27 -20.02 26.02 11.17
N ASP A 28 -20.83 25.84 10.13
CA ASP A 28 -20.34 25.30 8.87
C ASP A 28 -19.37 26.29 8.21
N SER A 29 -18.12 25.85 8.09
CA SER A 29 -17.00 26.62 7.57
C SER A 29 -16.71 26.28 6.11
N ALA A 30 -17.41 25.32 5.49
CA ALA A 30 -17.20 24.94 4.09
C ALA A 30 -17.47 26.11 3.12
N PRO A 31 -18.58 26.87 3.23
CA PRO A 31 -18.82 28.01 2.34
C PRO A 31 -17.74 29.09 2.44
N ALA A 32 -17.30 29.42 3.66
CA ALA A 32 -16.25 30.41 3.90
C ALA A 32 -14.89 29.93 3.35
N THR A 33 -14.58 28.65 3.51
CA THR A 33 -13.35 28.04 2.98
C THR A 33 -13.36 28.05 1.45
N ASN A 34 -14.47 27.67 0.81
CA ASN A 34 -14.63 27.76 -0.64
C ASN A 34 -14.53 29.21 -1.15
N ALA A 35 -15.08 30.18 -0.42
CA ALA A 35 -14.96 31.60 -0.77
C ALA A 35 -13.49 32.08 -0.70
N ALA A 36 -12.74 31.62 0.31
CA ALA A 36 -11.31 31.90 0.43
C ALA A 36 -10.50 31.28 -0.72
N ILE A 37 -10.78 30.02 -1.09
CA ILE A 37 -10.15 29.35 -2.23
C ILE A 37 -10.47 30.09 -3.54
N ALA A 38 -11.73 30.46 -3.76
CA ALA A 38 -12.12 31.22 -4.95
C ALA A 38 -11.42 32.59 -5.00
N ALA A 39 -11.25 33.27 -3.86
CA ALA A 39 -10.50 34.51 -3.78
C ALA A 39 -9.01 34.30 -4.11
N ALA A 40 -8.38 33.25 -3.58
CA ALA A 40 -7.01 32.89 -3.91
C ALA A 40 -6.84 32.57 -5.40
N ALA A 41 -7.74 31.77 -5.98
CA ALA A 41 -7.72 31.43 -7.40
C ALA A 41 -7.79 32.68 -8.31
N ARG A 42 -8.64 33.66 -7.98
CA ARG A 42 -8.70 34.95 -8.69
C ARG A 42 -7.43 35.78 -8.58
N ASN A 43 -6.56 35.49 -7.61
CA ASN A 43 -5.26 36.14 -7.43
C ASN A 43 -4.09 35.25 -7.92
N GLY A 44 -4.36 34.21 -8.72
CA GLY A 44 -3.36 33.30 -9.27
C GLY A 44 -2.88 32.19 -8.32
N GLY A 45 -3.48 32.11 -7.12
CA GLY A 45 -3.09 31.19 -6.05
C GLY A 45 -3.03 31.87 -4.70
N GLY A 46 -2.76 31.10 -3.65
CA GLY A 46 -2.64 31.64 -2.30
C GLY A 46 -2.67 30.60 -1.20
N VAL A 47 -2.38 31.07 0.01
CA VAL A 47 -2.43 30.28 1.23
C VAL A 47 -3.79 30.48 1.90
N ILE A 48 -4.60 29.44 1.95
CA ILE A 48 -5.84 29.38 2.73
C ILE A 48 -5.46 28.95 4.14
N THR A 49 -5.66 29.83 5.11
CA THR A 49 -5.19 29.59 6.48
C THR A 49 -6.34 29.65 7.48
N PHE A 50 -6.20 28.85 8.54
CA PHE A 50 -7.14 28.77 9.64
C PHE A 50 -6.49 29.32 10.92
N GLY A 51 -7.28 29.96 11.77
CA GLY A 51 -6.91 30.33 13.13
C GLY A 51 -7.01 29.13 14.08
N ALA A 52 -6.70 29.35 15.36
CA ALA A 52 -6.87 28.31 16.37
C ALA A 52 -8.35 27.96 16.59
N GLY A 53 -8.64 26.69 16.85
CA GLY A 53 -9.99 26.19 17.08
C GLY A 53 -10.40 25.10 16.10
N THR A 54 -11.69 24.76 16.11
CA THR A 54 -12.24 23.67 15.31
C THR A 54 -13.18 24.20 14.23
N PHE A 55 -12.94 23.87 12.97
CA PHE A 55 -13.73 24.30 11.82
C PHE A 55 -14.48 23.10 11.26
N LYS A 56 -15.81 23.10 11.40
CA LYS A 56 -16.65 22.04 10.86
C LYS A 56 -16.87 22.27 9.37
N MET A 57 -16.61 21.27 8.54
CA MET A 57 -16.93 21.26 7.12
C MET A 57 -18.19 20.45 6.90
N ALA A 58 -19.34 21.12 6.81
CA ALA A 58 -20.61 20.52 6.43
C ALA A 58 -20.91 20.71 4.94
N GLY A 59 -19.88 20.47 4.14
CA GLY A 59 -19.92 20.47 2.69
C GLY A 59 -18.56 20.22 2.09
N THR A 60 -18.54 19.91 0.80
CA THR A 60 -17.30 19.66 0.05
C THR A 60 -16.53 20.96 -0.14
N VAL A 61 -15.24 20.92 0.15
CA VAL A 61 -14.30 22.00 -0.14
C VAL A 61 -13.65 21.72 -1.50
N HIS A 62 -13.94 22.56 -2.49
CA HIS A 62 -13.43 22.45 -3.86
C HIS A 62 -12.09 23.16 -3.98
N LEU A 63 -11.04 22.40 -4.20
CA LEU A 63 -9.69 22.94 -4.33
C LEU A 63 -9.49 23.61 -5.70
N ALA A 64 -8.49 24.48 -5.75
CA ALA A 64 -8.03 25.12 -6.99
C ALA A 64 -6.51 25.00 -7.12
N SER A 65 -5.99 25.13 -8.34
CA SER A 65 -4.54 25.14 -8.58
C SER A 65 -3.83 26.29 -7.84
N ASN A 66 -2.55 26.10 -7.53
CA ASN A 66 -1.69 27.05 -6.82
C ASN A 66 -2.19 27.42 -5.42
N THR A 67 -2.88 26.50 -4.74
CA THR A 67 -3.41 26.73 -3.40
C THR A 67 -2.64 25.94 -2.35
N THR A 68 -2.44 26.57 -1.19
CA THR A 68 -1.95 25.91 0.01
C THR A 68 -3.05 25.94 1.07
N ILE A 69 -3.56 24.78 1.47
CA ILE A 69 -4.39 24.59 2.66
C ILE A 69 -3.45 24.49 3.87
N ASN A 70 -3.23 25.62 4.53
CA ASN A 70 -2.42 25.72 5.74
C ASN A 70 -3.32 25.54 6.96
N VAL A 71 -3.16 24.43 7.67
CA VAL A 71 -3.85 24.10 8.93
C VAL A 71 -2.83 24.22 10.07
N PRO A 72 -2.69 25.39 10.72
CA PRO A 72 -1.70 25.58 11.77
C PRO A 72 -1.88 24.61 12.95
N THR A 73 -0.81 24.39 13.71
CA THR A 73 -0.93 23.78 15.04
C THR A 73 -1.95 24.54 15.90
N GLY A 74 -2.85 23.79 16.55
CA GLY A 74 -3.98 24.36 17.29
C GLY A 74 -5.26 24.54 16.46
N SER A 75 -5.20 24.32 15.14
CA SER A 75 -6.36 24.25 14.25
C SER A 75 -6.76 22.80 13.99
N THR A 76 -8.06 22.53 14.05
CA THR A 76 -8.66 21.26 13.62
C THR A 76 -9.73 21.53 12.58
N ILE A 77 -9.67 20.86 11.43
CA ILE A 77 -10.76 20.81 10.46
C ILE A 77 -11.49 19.49 10.69
N THR A 78 -12.79 19.51 10.94
CA THR A 78 -13.59 18.30 11.18
C THR A 78 -14.68 18.13 10.13
N GLY A 79 -14.92 16.90 9.67
CA GLY A 79 -16.07 16.56 8.86
C GLY A 79 -17.40 16.64 9.62
N SER A 80 -18.49 16.47 8.90
CA SER A 80 -19.87 16.40 9.39
C SER A 80 -20.53 15.11 8.88
N ALA A 81 -21.74 14.81 9.36
CA ALA A 81 -22.53 13.67 8.85
C ALA A 81 -23.15 13.91 7.46
N GLY A 82 -23.07 15.14 6.94
CA GLY A 82 -23.64 15.44 5.63
C GLY A 82 -23.48 16.89 5.16
N GLY A 83 -23.90 17.12 3.91
CA GLY A 83 -23.76 18.38 3.18
C GLY A 83 -22.74 18.32 2.05
N TYR A 84 -22.09 17.16 1.87
CA TYR A 84 -21.11 16.93 0.81
C TYR A 84 -21.76 16.80 -0.57
N ASP A 85 -20.94 16.95 -1.59
CA ASP A 85 -21.35 16.71 -2.96
C ASP A 85 -21.86 15.28 -3.15
N HIS A 86 -22.78 15.14 -4.09
CA HIS A 86 -23.22 13.83 -4.54
C HIS A 86 -22.09 13.12 -5.27
N ALA A 87 -21.94 11.82 -5.03
CA ALA A 87 -21.13 10.97 -5.89
C ALA A 87 -21.55 11.14 -7.36
N GLU A 88 -20.56 11.38 -8.22
CA GLU A 88 -20.75 11.54 -9.65
C GLU A 88 -20.99 10.19 -10.34
N SER A 89 -21.66 10.18 -11.50
CA SER A 89 -21.74 8.95 -12.29
C SER A 89 -20.36 8.59 -12.84
N ASN A 90 -19.95 7.33 -12.69
CA ASN A 90 -18.73 6.80 -13.30
C ASN A 90 -19.04 5.56 -14.15
N PRO A 91 -18.88 5.59 -15.48
CA PRO A 91 -19.16 4.44 -16.35
C PRO A 91 -18.20 3.25 -16.13
N ASN A 92 -17.15 3.43 -15.33
CA ASN A 92 -16.14 2.43 -15.02
C ASN A 92 -16.34 1.78 -13.63
N ASP A 93 -17.39 2.15 -12.89
CA ASP A 93 -17.63 1.70 -11.51
C ASP A 93 -17.68 0.17 -11.35
N LYS A 94 -18.16 -0.55 -12.38
CA LYS A 94 -18.22 -2.01 -12.42
C LYS A 94 -16.87 -2.74 -12.26
N PHE A 95 -15.75 -2.05 -12.41
CA PHE A 95 -14.41 -2.66 -12.40
C PHE A 95 -13.72 -2.57 -11.04
N GLN A 96 -14.18 -1.74 -10.10
CA GLN A 96 -13.62 -1.62 -8.76
C GLN A 96 -14.73 -1.36 -7.74
N ASP A 97 -14.37 -1.09 -6.47
CA ASP A 97 -15.40 -0.77 -5.48
C ASP A 97 -15.90 0.68 -5.63
N TYR A 98 -16.96 0.99 -4.89
CA TYR A 98 -17.62 2.30 -4.93
C TYR A 98 -16.65 3.43 -4.54
N GLY A 99 -15.93 3.27 -3.43
CA GLY A 99 -15.03 4.30 -2.90
C GLY A 99 -13.92 4.67 -3.88
N HIS A 100 -13.42 3.70 -4.66
CA HIS A 100 -12.44 3.94 -5.72
C HIS A 100 -13.03 4.51 -7.01
N SER A 101 -14.36 4.45 -7.19
CA SER A 101 -15.04 4.83 -8.44
C SER A 101 -15.69 6.21 -8.40
N HIS A 102 -16.00 6.73 -7.22
CA HIS A 102 -16.62 8.04 -7.05
C HIS A 102 -15.67 8.93 -6.27
N PHE A 103 -15.50 10.18 -6.69
CA PHE A 103 -14.46 11.08 -6.19
C PHE A 103 -15.02 12.31 -5.49
N HIS A 104 -16.22 12.78 -5.85
CA HIS A 104 -16.76 14.07 -5.40
C HIS A 104 -17.28 14.03 -3.95
N ASP A 105 -17.69 12.86 -3.48
CA ASP A 105 -18.18 12.55 -2.14
C ASP A 105 -17.06 12.55 -1.09
N ALA A 106 -16.34 13.66 -0.99
CA ALA A 106 -15.19 13.86 -0.11
C ALA A 106 -15.23 15.22 0.60
N MET A 107 -14.49 15.34 1.73
CA MET A 107 -14.34 16.63 2.41
C MET A 107 -13.56 17.64 1.56
N PHE A 108 -12.47 17.21 0.92
CA PHE A 108 -11.67 18.00 0.00
C PHE A 108 -11.59 17.28 -1.34
N TYR A 109 -12.03 17.95 -2.40
CA TYR A 109 -12.08 17.41 -3.74
C TYR A 109 -11.32 18.29 -4.74
N GLY A 110 -10.65 17.64 -5.70
CA GLY A 110 -10.03 18.32 -6.84
C GLY A 110 -9.73 17.37 -7.99
N ASN A 111 -9.93 17.84 -9.22
CA ASN A 111 -9.59 17.12 -10.44
C ASN A 111 -8.81 18.03 -11.40
N GLY A 112 -7.72 17.54 -11.98
CA GLY A 112 -6.93 18.28 -12.97
C GLY A 112 -6.17 19.49 -12.41
N LEU A 113 -5.89 19.51 -11.09
CA LEU A 113 -5.25 20.65 -10.43
C LEU A 113 -3.73 20.61 -10.52
N SER A 114 -3.07 21.74 -10.29
CA SER A 114 -1.61 21.83 -10.19
C SER A 114 -1.18 22.61 -8.96
N ASN A 115 -0.09 22.20 -8.31
CA ASN A 115 0.52 22.90 -7.18
C ASN A 115 -0.45 23.06 -6.00
N VAL A 116 -0.96 21.94 -5.49
CA VAL A 116 -1.86 21.91 -4.32
C VAL A 116 -1.10 21.37 -3.12
N THR A 117 -1.12 22.11 -2.02
CA THR A 117 -0.39 21.77 -0.78
C THR A 117 -1.34 21.71 0.41
N PHE A 118 -1.19 20.70 1.26
CA PHE A 118 -1.73 20.67 2.62
C PHE A 118 -0.55 20.67 3.62
N THR A 119 -0.58 21.57 4.60
CA THR A 119 0.52 21.78 5.57
C THR A 119 0.04 22.42 6.87
N GLY A 120 0.96 22.70 7.81
CA GLY A 120 0.74 23.64 8.91
C GLY A 120 0.85 23.08 10.33
N GLY A 121 0.87 21.75 10.51
CA GLY A 121 1.01 21.11 11.83
C GLY A 121 -0.29 20.81 12.56
N GLY A 122 -1.45 21.13 11.97
CA GLY A 122 -2.77 20.88 12.52
C GLY A 122 -3.39 19.55 12.08
N THR A 123 -4.67 19.35 12.43
CA THR A 123 -5.41 18.11 12.17
C THR A 123 -6.55 18.34 11.19
N ILE A 124 -6.70 17.42 10.23
CA ILE A 124 -7.92 17.25 9.43
C ILE A 124 -8.52 15.90 9.81
N THR A 125 -9.76 15.89 10.26
CA THR A 125 -10.43 14.68 10.74
C THR A 125 -11.79 14.52 10.09
N GLY A 126 -12.19 13.29 9.77
CA GLY A 126 -13.59 13.02 9.41
C GLY A 126 -14.53 13.07 10.61
N GLY A 127 -14.01 13.24 11.85
CA GLY A 127 -14.81 13.36 13.07
C GLY A 127 -15.59 12.09 13.45
N GLY A 128 -15.38 10.98 12.73
CA GLY A 128 -16.21 9.78 12.83
C GLY A 128 -17.53 9.87 12.08
N HIS A 129 -17.69 10.83 11.17
CA HIS A 129 -18.90 11.04 10.39
C HIS A 129 -18.80 10.50 8.96
N LEU A 130 -17.59 10.32 8.43
CA LEU A 130 -17.38 9.80 7.10
C LEU A 130 -17.70 8.30 7.03
N ILE A 131 -18.28 7.89 5.91
CA ILE A 131 -18.80 6.54 5.69
C ILE A 131 -17.64 5.59 5.38
N THR A 132 -17.68 4.37 5.93
CA THR A 132 -16.69 3.30 5.64
C THR A 132 -17.18 2.31 4.57
N GLY A 133 -18.40 2.51 4.07
CA GLY A 133 -19.02 1.72 3.00
C GLY A 133 -19.35 2.61 1.79
N ASN A 134 -20.53 2.42 1.22
CA ASN A 134 -21.02 3.24 0.11
C ASN A 134 -21.84 4.41 0.70
N PRO A 135 -21.40 5.67 0.56
CA PRO A 135 -22.13 6.83 1.05
C PRO A 135 -23.47 7.03 0.32
N GLY A 136 -24.48 7.50 1.05
CA GLY A 136 -25.72 8.02 0.47
C GLY A 136 -25.60 9.49 0.08
N SER A 137 -26.70 10.07 -0.40
CA SER A 137 -26.78 11.49 -0.78
C SER A 137 -26.31 12.41 0.35
N GLY A 138 -25.40 13.32 0.03
CA GLY A 138 -24.88 14.30 0.97
C GLY A 138 -23.83 13.76 1.95
N GLN A 139 -23.53 12.45 1.95
CA GLN A 139 -22.49 11.85 2.78
C GLN A 139 -21.16 11.80 2.02
N ALA A 140 -20.06 11.79 2.76
CA ALA A 140 -18.72 11.58 2.21
C ALA A 140 -18.07 10.36 2.85
N ASP A 141 -17.15 9.75 2.13
CA ASP A 141 -16.41 8.56 2.57
C ASP A 141 -14.88 8.78 2.53
N LYS A 142 -14.43 9.99 2.19
CA LYS A 142 -13.00 10.35 2.12
C LYS A 142 -12.74 11.73 2.70
N ILE A 143 -11.56 11.91 3.31
CA ILE A 143 -11.08 13.26 3.65
C ILE A 143 -10.57 13.96 2.39
N ILE A 144 -9.61 13.35 1.69
CA ILE A 144 -8.98 13.94 0.50
C ILE A 144 -9.20 13.04 -0.71
N SER A 145 -9.74 13.61 -1.78
CA SER A 145 -9.96 12.94 -3.08
C SER A 145 -9.38 13.81 -4.19
N LEU A 146 -8.25 13.39 -4.77
CA LEU A 146 -7.56 14.15 -5.82
C LEU A 146 -7.30 13.28 -7.05
N THR A 147 -7.73 13.76 -8.21
CA THR A 147 -7.57 13.05 -9.48
C THR A 147 -6.89 13.88 -10.55
N ASN A 148 -6.09 13.24 -11.41
CA ASN A 148 -5.43 13.88 -12.57
C ASN A 148 -4.60 15.14 -12.20
N CYS A 149 -4.06 15.22 -10.98
CA CYS A 149 -3.37 16.42 -10.49
C CYS A 149 -1.86 16.37 -10.73
N LYS A 150 -1.21 17.52 -10.66
CA LYS A 150 0.24 17.68 -10.71
C LYS A 150 0.80 18.42 -9.51
N ASN A 151 1.97 18.03 -9.03
CA ASN A 151 2.69 18.70 -7.92
C ASN A 151 1.81 18.82 -6.66
N LEU A 152 1.44 17.67 -6.09
CA LEU A 152 0.70 17.57 -4.85
C LEU A 152 1.65 17.47 -3.66
N THR A 153 1.34 18.18 -2.57
CA THR A 153 2.06 18.06 -1.30
C THR A 153 1.10 17.80 -0.14
N LEU A 154 1.26 16.69 0.56
CA LEU A 154 0.56 16.40 1.82
C LEU A 154 1.61 16.22 2.92
N SER A 155 1.93 17.27 3.68
CA SER A 155 3.06 17.25 4.61
C SER A 155 2.70 17.88 5.94
N LYS A 156 3.31 17.42 7.04
CA LYS A 156 3.21 18.05 8.36
C LYS A 156 1.77 18.27 8.85
N ILE A 157 0.84 17.37 8.51
CA ILE A 157 -0.53 17.40 9.01
C ILE A 157 -0.87 16.03 9.59
N THR A 158 -1.94 15.99 10.37
CA THR A 158 -2.56 14.75 10.81
C THR A 158 -3.88 14.55 10.07
N LEU A 159 -4.04 13.41 9.41
CA LEU A 159 -5.33 12.91 8.92
C LEU A 159 -5.85 11.86 9.90
N SER A 160 -7.12 11.95 10.31
CA SER A 160 -7.70 10.96 11.23
C SER A 160 -9.17 10.72 10.97
N ARG A 161 -9.69 9.56 11.39
CA ARG A 161 -11.12 9.23 11.25
C ARG A 161 -11.60 9.35 9.79
N GLY A 162 -10.89 8.70 8.87
CA GLY A 162 -10.93 8.98 7.44
C GLY A 162 -12.16 8.48 6.68
N GLY A 163 -13.02 7.68 7.32
CA GLY A 163 -14.09 6.96 6.63
C GLY A 163 -13.51 5.79 5.84
N HIS A 164 -13.87 5.70 4.56
CA HIS A 164 -13.34 4.70 3.63
C HIS A 164 -11.86 4.97 3.35
N PHE A 165 -11.47 6.20 3.04
CA PHE A 165 -10.07 6.56 2.76
C PHE A 165 -9.67 7.88 3.41
N ALA A 166 -8.55 7.93 4.13
CA ALA A 166 -8.01 9.24 4.55
C ALA A 166 -7.55 10.06 3.33
N ALA A 167 -6.84 9.43 2.39
CA ALA A 167 -6.44 10.08 1.15
C ALA A 167 -6.52 9.12 -0.04
N LEU A 168 -7.23 9.55 -1.09
CA LEU A 168 -7.34 8.88 -2.38
C LEU A 168 -6.70 9.78 -3.45
N ILE A 169 -5.55 9.37 -3.98
CA ILE A 169 -4.78 10.10 -5.00
C ILE A 169 -4.72 9.24 -6.26
N ASN A 170 -5.45 9.60 -7.33
CA ASN A 170 -5.55 8.78 -8.55
C ASN A 170 -5.09 9.54 -9.81
N GLY A 171 -4.18 8.96 -10.59
CA GLY A 171 -3.74 9.54 -11.86
C GLY A 171 -2.89 10.81 -11.71
N CYS A 172 -2.16 10.96 -10.60
CA CYS A 172 -1.42 12.18 -10.28
C CYS A 172 0.08 12.06 -10.58
N ASP A 173 0.72 13.19 -10.91
CA ASP A 173 2.15 13.26 -11.22
C ASP A 173 2.86 14.26 -10.30
N GLY A 174 3.91 13.81 -9.60
CA GLY A 174 4.61 14.64 -8.61
C GLY A 174 3.85 14.71 -7.30
N VAL A 175 3.90 13.64 -6.50
CA VAL A 175 3.28 13.58 -5.16
C VAL A 175 4.37 13.58 -4.11
N THR A 176 4.38 14.58 -3.22
CA THR A 176 5.37 14.71 -2.15
C THR A 176 4.73 14.71 -0.77
N SER A 177 5.37 14.03 0.18
CA SER A 177 4.99 14.08 1.59
C SER A 177 6.21 14.03 2.48
N ASP A 178 6.19 14.86 3.51
CA ASP A 178 7.13 14.83 4.62
C ASP A 178 6.39 15.02 5.95
N HIS A 179 6.62 14.13 6.92
CA HIS A 179 5.99 14.19 8.26
C HIS A 179 4.46 14.17 8.24
N LEU A 180 3.85 13.37 7.36
CA LEU A 180 2.41 13.11 7.39
C LEU A 180 2.08 12.07 8.48
N THR A 181 1.04 12.32 9.26
CA THR A 181 0.47 11.34 10.19
C THR A 181 -0.92 10.94 9.73
N ILE A 182 -1.21 9.65 9.65
CA ILE A 182 -2.54 9.11 9.34
C ILE A 182 -2.96 8.15 10.45
N SER A 183 -4.17 8.36 10.98
CA SER A 183 -4.74 7.57 12.08
C SER A 183 -6.18 7.17 11.75
N THR A 184 -6.32 6.05 11.05
CA THR A 184 -7.61 5.44 10.63
C THR A 184 -7.80 4.03 11.19
N ALA A 185 -7.16 3.71 12.31
CA ALA A 185 -7.23 2.41 13.01
C ALA A 185 -8.65 1.96 13.41
N SER A 186 -9.65 2.81 13.25
CA SER A 186 -11.07 2.57 13.51
C SER A 186 -11.95 2.57 12.26
N ASP A 187 -11.38 2.83 11.08
CA ASP A 187 -12.11 3.06 9.83
C ASP A 187 -11.64 2.06 8.76
N ARG A 188 -11.18 2.51 7.59
CA ARG A 188 -10.59 1.66 6.56
C ARG A 188 -9.15 2.07 6.21
N ASP A 189 -8.85 2.39 4.95
CA ASP A 189 -7.46 2.56 4.50
C ASP A 189 -6.88 3.91 4.98
N GLY A 190 -5.55 3.95 5.06
CA GLY A 190 -4.80 5.18 5.25
C GLY A 190 -4.68 5.94 3.92
N TRP A 191 -3.59 5.69 3.20
CA TRP A 191 -3.28 6.39 1.95
C TRP A 191 -3.25 5.47 0.73
N ASN A 192 -4.18 5.72 -0.18
CA ASN A 192 -4.24 5.14 -1.51
C ASN A 192 -3.54 6.02 -2.55
N ILE A 193 -2.48 5.49 -3.16
CA ILE A 193 -1.75 6.11 -4.28
C ILE A 193 -1.96 5.25 -5.52
N ILE A 194 -2.71 5.79 -6.47
CA ILE A 194 -3.29 5.03 -7.57
C ILE A 194 -2.87 5.65 -8.90
N ASN A 195 -2.43 4.86 -9.88
CA ASN A 195 -2.13 5.35 -11.24
C ASN A 195 -1.18 6.57 -11.27
N SER A 196 -0.30 6.70 -10.28
CA SER A 196 0.45 7.94 -10.01
C SER A 196 1.96 7.76 -10.20
N SER A 197 2.65 8.86 -10.51
CA SER A 197 4.07 8.88 -10.85
C SER A 197 4.85 9.95 -10.09
N ASN A 198 6.17 9.75 -9.96
CA ASN A 198 7.07 10.68 -9.30
C ASN A 198 6.63 10.96 -7.86
N VAL A 199 6.62 9.90 -7.05
CA VAL A 199 6.13 9.93 -5.67
C VAL A 199 7.30 9.90 -4.70
N LYS A 200 7.34 10.86 -3.77
CA LYS A 200 8.33 10.91 -2.68
C LYS A 200 7.64 11.06 -1.33
N ILE A 201 7.81 10.09 -0.45
CA ILE A 201 7.23 10.08 0.90
C ILE A 201 8.34 9.89 1.92
N THR A 202 8.44 10.81 2.88
CA THR A 202 9.42 10.75 3.97
C THR A 202 8.77 10.94 5.32
N ASN A 203 9.29 10.26 6.35
CA ASN A 203 8.90 10.47 7.75
C ASN A 203 7.39 10.29 8.01
N ILE A 204 6.74 9.36 7.31
CA ILE A 204 5.30 9.09 7.45
C ILE A 204 5.02 8.18 8.64
N THR A 205 3.96 8.46 9.38
CA THR A 205 3.33 7.50 10.31
C THR A 205 1.92 7.19 9.83
N ASP A 206 1.62 5.93 9.55
CA ASP A 206 0.30 5.49 9.09
C ASP A 206 -0.20 4.30 9.92
N ALA A 207 -1.27 4.53 10.69
CA ALA A 207 -1.95 3.53 11.49
C ALA A 207 -3.39 3.37 11.02
N ALA A 208 -3.62 2.41 10.12
CA ALA A 208 -4.90 2.14 9.50
C ALA A 208 -5.58 0.90 10.08
N ASN A 209 -6.90 0.79 9.88
CA ASN A 209 -7.60 -0.46 10.13
C ASN A 209 -7.43 -1.40 8.93
N ASP A 210 -7.66 -0.91 7.72
CA ASP A 210 -7.52 -1.68 6.48
C ASP A 210 -6.11 -1.55 5.93
N ASP A 211 -5.89 -1.17 4.67
CA ASP A 211 -4.53 -1.03 4.14
C ASP A 211 -3.92 0.31 4.58
N ALA A 212 -2.69 0.32 5.11
CA ALA A 212 -2.05 1.57 5.55
C ALA A 212 -1.52 2.37 4.36
N LEU A 213 -0.35 2.02 3.81
CA LEU A 213 0.18 2.64 2.60
C LEU A 213 0.06 1.68 1.43
N VAL A 214 -0.76 2.02 0.44
CA VAL A 214 -1.09 1.12 -0.68
C VAL A 214 -0.93 1.78 -2.04
N PHE A 215 -0.32 1.04 -2.95
CA PHE A 215 -0.10 1.40 -4.33
C PHE A 215 -1.02 0.56 -5.21
N LYS A 216 -1.87 1.22 -5.99
CA LYS A 216 -2.86 0.55 -6.85
C LYS A 216 -2.76 1.08 -8.27
N SER A 217 -3.39 0.38 -9.19
CA SER A 217 -3.70 0.88 -10.52
C SER A 217 -5.07 0.37 -10.93
N ASP A 218 -6.09 1.21 -10.82
CA ASP A 218 -7.47 0.84 -11.14
C ASP A 218 -7.89 1.32 -12.55
N TRP A 219 -9.14 1.04 -12.91
CA TRP A 219 -9.77 1.51 -14.14
C TRP A 219 -10.75 2.67 -13.89
N ALA A 220 -10.75 3.28 -12.71
CA ALA A 220 -11.76 4.29 -12.35
C ALA A 220 -11.71 5.52 -13.26
N LEU A 221 -10.53 5.84 -13.80
CA LEU A 221 -10.30 6.92 -14.76
C LEU A 221 -10.40 6.47 -16.24
N GLY A 222 -10.92 5.26 -16.48
CA GLY A 222 -11.27 4.75 -17.82
C GLY A 222 -10.11 4.35 -18.73
N LYS A 223 -8.89 4.27 -18.20
CA LYS A 223 -7.68 3.97 -18.98
C LYS A 223 -6.57 3.37 -18.10
N ARG A 224 -5.60 2.73 -18.75
CA ARG A 224 -4.28 2.48 -18.15
C ARG A 224 -3.42 3.73 -18.14
N PHE A 225 -2.48 3.75 -17.20
CA PHE A 225 -1.42 4.75 -17.11
C PHE A 225 -0.10 4.09 -17.49
N THR A 226 0.59 4.65 -18.48
CA THR A 226 1.84 4.10 -19.01
C THR A 226 3.09 4.64 -18.31
N ASN A 227 2.93 5.67 -17.49
CA ASN A 227 4.02 6.38 -16.81
C ASN A 227 3.96 6.25 -15.27
N GLN A 228 3.09 5.39 -14.73
CA GLN A 228 3.05 5.10 -13.29
C GLN A 228 4.40 4.55 -12.82
N GLY A 229 4.93 5.05 -11.71
CA GLY A 229 6.23 4.62 -11.18
C GLY A 229 7.05 5.74 -10.55
N HIS A 230 8.35 5.49 -10.37
CA HIS A 230 9.29 6.42 -9.75
C HIS A 230 8.88 6.79 -8.32
N VAL A 231 8.70 5.77 -7.49
CA VAL A 231 8.23 5.90 -6.11
C VAL A 231 9.38 5.69 -5.15
N ARG A 232 9.54 6.63 -4.21
CA ARG A 232 10.52 6.58 -3.13
C ARG A 232 9.80 6.79 -1.80
N VAL A 233 9.86 5.79 -0.93
CA VAL A 233 9.35 5.89 0.45
C VAL A 233 10.50 5.65 1.40
N THR A 234 10.73 6.57 2.32
CA THR A 234 11.83 6.46 3.28
C THR A 234 11.41 6.87 4.69
N ASN A 235 11.87 6.15 5.70
CA ASN A 235 11.54 6.40 7.10
C ASN A 235 10.03 6.40 7.37
N ALA A 236 9.39 5.24 7.14
CA ALA A 236 7.96 5.08 7.36
C ALA A 236 7.68 4.17 8.56
N HIS A 237 6.67 4.53 9.36
CA HIS A 237 6.13 3.73 10.46
C HIS A 237 4.70 3.32 10.10
N LEU A 238 4.49 2.03 9.83
CA LEU A 238 3.23 1.53 9.27
C LEU A 238 2.58 0.48 10.19
N SER A 239 1.26 0.52 10.29
CA SER A 239 0.48 -0.56 10.92
C SER A 239 -0.93 -0.67 10.35
N ALA A 240 -1.41 -1.90 10.25
CA ALA A 240 -2.74 -2.25 9.74
C ALA A 240 -3.43 -3.25 10.67
N ARG A 241 -4.62 -2.93 11.19
CA ARG A 241 -5.31 -3.84 12.14
C ARG A 241 -5.89 -5.08 11.47
N CYS A 242 -6.61 -4.93 10.36
CA CYS A 242 -7.22 -6.04 9.62
C CYS A 242 -6.34 -6.54 8.48
N CYS A 243 -5.58 -5.65 7.85
CA CYS A 243 -5.18 -5.87 6.47
C CYS A 243 -3.68 -5.65 6.25
N ASN A 244 -3.24 -4.92 5.22
CA ASN A 244 -1.85 -4.86 4.80
C ASN A 244 -1.16 -3.57 5.24
N ALA A 245 0.10 -3.66 5.69
CA ALA A 245 0.85 -2.47 6.08
C ALA A 245 1.43 -1.72 4.86
N LEU A 246 2.06 -2.44 3.93
CA LEU A 246 2.58 -1.90 2.68
C LEU A 246 2.21 -2.84 1.54
N MET A 247 1.48 -2.35 0.53
CA MET A 247 0.82 -3.21 -0.44
C MET A 247 0.87 -2.68 -1.87
N PHE A 248 1.10 -3.57 -2.84
CA PHE A 248 0.69 -3.37 -4.23
C PHE A 248 -0.63 -4.10 -4.50
N GLY A 249 -1.67 -3.36 -4.90
CA GLY A 249 -2.97 -3.88 -5.31
C GLY A 249 -4.09 -3.71 -4.26
N SER A 250 -5.21 -4.41 -4.39
CA SER A 250 -5.43 -5.51 -5.35
C SER A 250 -5.67 -5.05 -6.79
N GLU A 251 -6.24 -3.85 -6.97
CA GLU A 251 -6.44 -3.14 -8.24
C GLU A 251 -5.09 -3.00 -8.95
N THR A 252 -4.88 -3.73 -10.04
CA THR A 252 -3.57 -3.84 -10.71
C THR A 252 -3.69 -3.88 -12.24
N CYS A 253 -4.22 -2.81 -12.82
CA CYS A 253 -4.45 -2.62 -14.25
C CYS A 253 -3.27 -2.01 -15.01
N SER A 254 -2.59 -1.04 -14.40
CA SER A 254 -1.40 -0.38 -14.95
C SER A 254 -0.14 -1.00 -14.35
N ASP A 255 0.92 -1.06 -15.14
CA ASP A 255 2.21 -1.64 -14.72
C ASP A 255 2.85 -0.82 -13.59
N PHE A 256 3.64 -1.49 -12.75
CA PHE A 256 4.40 -0.88 -11.66
C PHE A 256 5.89 -1.08 -11.92
N THR A 257 6.64 0.02 -12.01
CA THR A 257 8.09 -0.03 -12.16
C THR A 257 8.79 1.11 -11.42
N ASP A 258 10.04 0.88 -11.01
CA ASP A 258 10.89 1.80 -10.26
C ASP A 258 10.32 2.22 -8.90
N TYR A 259 10.25 1.26 -7.96
CA TYR A 259 9.80 1.47 -6.58
C TYR A 259 10.93 1.18 -5.59
N VAL A 260 11.19 2.10 -4.67
CA VAL A 260 12.15 1.91 -3.57
C VAL A 260 11.50 2.23 -2.24
N PHE A 261 11.51 1.25 -1.35
CA PHE A 261 11.09 1.34 0.03
C PHE A 261 12.30 1.13 0.94
N ASP A 262 12.71 2.15 1.67
CA ASP A 262 13.90 2.11 2.53
C ASP A 262 13.59 2.55 3.95
N THR A 263 14.12 1.86 4.96
CA THR A 263 14.00 2.26 6.37
C THR A 263 12.53 2.29 6.77
N ILE A 264 11.91 1.11 6.80
CA ILE A 264 10.48 0.94 7.10
C ILE A 264 10.34 0.13 8.38
N THR A 265 9.50 0.61 9.30
CA THR A 265 9.12 -0.11 10.51
C THR A 265 7.65 -0.47 10.44
N ILE A 266 7.33 -1.77 10.49
CA ILE A 266 5.95 -2.28 10.52
C ILE A 266 5.67 -2.89 11.89
N THR A 267 4.70 -2.35 12.63
CA THR A 267 4.39 -2.80 13.99
C THR A 267 3.17 -3.72 14.08
N GLY A 268 2.47 -3.94 12.96
CA GLY A 268 1.45 -4.97 12.86
C GLY A 268 0.72 -4.97 11.52
N ALA A 269 0.34 -6.15 11.05
CA ALA A 269 -0.53 -6.33 9.89
C ALA A 269 -1.26 -7.69 10.00
N SER A 270 -2.58 -7.74 9.80
CA SER A 270 -3.32 -9.01 9.92
C SER A 270 -3.53 -9.74 8.58
N LYS A 271 -3.13 -9.14 7.46
CA LYS A 271 -2.89 -9.84 6.17
C LYS A 271 -1.40 -9.94 5.86
N SER A 272 -0.78 -8.88 5.33
CA SER A 272 0.64 -8.90 4.96
C SER A 272 1.41 -7.69 5.47
N GLY A 273 2.68 -7.92 5.84
CA GLY A 273 3.62 -6.83 6.12
C GLY A 273 4.01 -6.15 4.81
N LEU A 274 4.65 -6.92 3.93
CA LEU A 274 4.98 -6.54 2.55
C LEU A 274 4.14 -7.41 1.61
N GLY A 275 3.11 -6.80 1.01
CA GLY A 275 2.19 -7.47 0.10
C GLY A 275 2.36 -7.00 -1.35
N MET A 276 2.25 -7.94 -2.28
CA MET A 276 2.30 -7.64 -3.70
C MET A 276 1.42 -8.61 -4.47
N VAL A 277 0.44 -8.11 -5.21
CA VAL A 277 -0.37 -8.96 -6.09
C VAL A 277 -0.47 -8.37 -7.48
N SER A 278 -0.38 -9.22 -8.49
CA SER A 278 -0.82 -8.90 -9.85
C SER A 278 -2.08 -9.69 -10.14
N MET A 279 -3.24 -9.03 -10.04
CA MET A 279 -4.55 -9.66 -10.17
C MET A 279 -5.22 -9.31 -11.49
N ASP A 280 -4.96 -8.09 -11.98
CA ASP A 280 -5.66 -7.52 -13.12
C ASP A 280 -4.73 -7.27 -14.31
N GLY A 281 -3.64 -8.03 -14.42
CA GLY A 281 -2.79 -8.05 -15.60
C GLY A 281 -1.58 -7.13 -15.57
N ALA A 282 -1.36 -6.36 -14.50
CA ALA A 282 -0.16 -5.53 -14.37
C ALA A 282 1.13 -6.36 -14.36
N LYS A 283 2.15 -5.80 -14.99
CA LYS A 283 3.53 -6.23 -14.81
C LYS A 283 4.12 -5.41 -13.67
N ILE A 284 4.59 -6.08 -12.63
CA ILE A 284 5.25 -5.47 -11.47
C ILE A 284 6.75 -5.79 -11.58
N SER A 285 7.59 -4.76 -11.64
CA SER A 285 9.03 -4.96 -11.77
C SER A 285 9.86 -3.85 -11.13
N ASP A 286 11.15 -4.09 -10.92
CA ASP A 286 12.09 -3.07 -10.42
C ASP A 286 11.64 -2.49 -9.07
N VAL A 287 11.46 -3.39 -8.10
CA VAL A 287 11.00 -3.05 -6.75
C VAL A 287 12.08 -3.44 -5.74
N HIS A 288 12.53 -2.46 -4.95
CA HIS A 288 13.57 -2.65 -3.94
C HIS A 288 13.02 -2.36 -2.54
N TYR A 289 13.06 -3.37 -1.68
CA TYR A 289 12.79 -3.26 -0.24
C TYR A 289 14.10 -3.32 0.54
N ARG A 290 14.38 -2.29 1.34
CA ARG A 290 15.65 -2.12 2.04
C ARG A 290 15.44 -1.73 3.50
N ASN A 291 16.21 -2.32 4.40
CA ASN A 291 16.30 -1.91 5.80
C ASN A 291 14.91 -1.90 6.49
N ILE A 292 14.22 -3.05 6.46
CA ILE A 292 12.85 -3.17 6.97
C ILE A 292 12.81 -4.02 8.22
N THR A 293 12.13 -3.51 9.25
CA THR A 293 11.81 -4.28 10.46
C THR A 293 10.31 -4.48 10.57
N MET A 294 9.88 -5.70 10.90
CA MET A 294 8.48 -6.04 11.05
C MET A 294 8.22 -6.82 12.33
N SER A 295 7.15 -6.49 13.03
CA SER A 295 6.64 -7.27 14.17
C SER A 295 5.13 -7.41 14.07
N GLY A 296 4.57 -8.56 14.47
CA GLY A 296 3.13 -8.74 14.54
C GLY A 296 2.43 -8.76 13.17
N VAL A 297 3.12 -9.25 12.14
CA VAL A 297 2.61 -9.36 10.76
C VAL A 297 2.13 -10.77 10.46
N ALA A 298 0.94 -10.94 9.86
CA ALA A 298 0.40 -12.27 9.63
C ALA A 298 1.22 -13.04 8.58
N SER A 299 1.33 -12.47 7.38
CA SER A 299 2.26 -12.92 6.33
C SER A 299 3.36 -11.89 6.15
N PRO A 300 4.61 -12.11 6.59
CA PRO A 300 5.65 -11.09 6.51
C PRO A 300 5.90 -10.60 5.07
N ILE A 301 6.02 -11.54 4.12
CA ILE A 301 6.14 -11.29 2.68
C ILE A 301 5.10 -12.15 1.97
N MET A 302 4.27 -11.54 1.14
CA MET A 302 3.23 -12.21 0.36
C MET A 302 3.28 -11.71 -1.08
N GLN A 303 3.48 -12.64 -2.01
CA GLN A 303 3.33 -12.37 -3.43
C GLN A 303 2.33 -13.32 -4.08
N LYS A 304 1.52 -12.79 -5.00
CA LYS A 304 0.60 -13.60 -5.80
C LYS A 304 0.37 -13.03 -7.20
N ILE A 305 0.53 -13.86 -8.21
CA ILE A 305 -0.03 -13.63 -9.55
C ILE A 305 -1.37 -14.36 -9.61
N GLY A 306 -2.44 -13.62 -9.90
CA GLY A 306 -3.81 -14.10 -9.99
C GLY A 306 -4.45 -13.79 -11.34
N THR A 307 -5.71 -14.20 -11.50
CA THR A 307 -6.42 -14.16 -12.78
C THR A 307 -7.77 -13.46 -12.67
N ARG A 308 -7.87 -12.41 -11.84
CA ARG A 308 -9.11 -11.63 -11.68
C ARG A 308 -9.43 -10.80 -12.93
N LYS A 309 -8.42 -10.18 -13.54
CA LYS A 309 -8.46 -9.56 -14.89
C LYS A 309 -9.62 -8.59 -15.11
N ARG A 310 -9.96 -7.77 -14.11
CA ARG A 310 -11.17 -6.94 -14.15
C ARG A 310 -11.02 -5.57 -14.82
N CYS A 311 -9.89 -5.25 -15.44
CA CYS A 311 -9.73 -3.98 -16.15
C CYS A 311 -10.61 -3.92 -17.40
N GLY A 312 -11.03 -2.71 -17.79
CA GLY A 312 -11.95 -2.53 -18.90
C GLY A 312 -11.44 -2.91 -20.29
N ASP A 313 -10.13 -3.16 -20.42
CA ASP A 313 -9.50 -3.64 -21.65
C ASP A 313 -9.21 -5.16 -21.66
N HIS A 314 -9.73 -5.91 -20.68
CA HIS A 314 -9.63 -7.37 -20.62
C HIS A 314 -8.18 -7.90 -20.70
N PRO A 315 -7.33 -7.58 -19.71
CA PRO A 315 -5.93 -8.01 -19.69
C PRO A 315 -5.74 -9.53 -19.74
N GLY A 316 -4.55 -9.93 -20.19
CA GLY A 316 -3.97 -11.23 -19.88
C GLY A 316 -3.61 -11.41 -18.41
N VAL A 317 -2.89 -12.49 -18.08
CA VAL A 317 -2.28 -12.64 -16.75
C VAL A 317 -1.06 -11.72 -16.67
N GLY A 318 -0.84 -11.10 -15.51
CA GLY A 318 0.30 -10.21 -15.30
C GLY A 318 1.58 -10.97 -14.95
N SER A 319 2.61 -10.23 -14.52
CA SER A 319 3.90 -10.80 -14.11
C SER A 319 4.47 -10.06 -12.90
N ILE A 320 5.33 -10.72 -12.15
CA ILE A 320 6.15 -10.13 -11.08
C ILE A 320 7.61 -10.51 -11.37
N SER A 321 8.51 -9.54 -11.43
CA SER A 321 9.92 -9.84 -11.69
C SER A 321 10.89 -8.78 -11.21
N ASN A 322 12.16 -9.11 -10.99
CA ASN A 322 13.19 -8.15 -10.57
C ASN A 322 12.83 -7.47 -9.24
N ILE A 323 12.59 -8.28 -8.22
CA ILE A 323 12.25 -7.82 -6.87
C ILE A 323 13.42 -8.09 -5.93
N GLU A 324 13.86 -7.07 -5.21
CA GLU A 324 14.99 -7.17 -4.29
C GLU A 324 14.55 -6.91 -2.85
N TYR A 325 14.83 -7.86 -1.96
CA TYR A 325 14.63 -7.74 -0.53
C TYR A 325 15.99 -7.77 0.17
N THR A 326 16.40 -6.66 0.77
CA THR A 326 17.71 -6.51 1.42
C THR A 326 17.58 -6.01 2.86
N ASN A 327 18.26 -6.67 3.79
CA ASN A 327 18.29 -6.30 5.22
C ASN A 327 16.87 -6.22 5.83
N ILE A 328 16.17 -7.34 5.83
CA ILE A 328 14.80 -7.41 6.37
C ILE A 328 14.76 -8.35 7.57
N THR A 329 14.22 -7.88 8.69
CA THR A 329 13.96 -8.73 9.86
C THR A 329 12.48 -8.68 10.21
N GLY A 330 11.83 -9.84 10.33
CA GLY A 330 10.39 -9.93 10.56
C GLY A 330 10.01 -10.95 11.64
N VAL A 331 9.07 -10.59 12.50
CA VAL A 331 8.43 -11.50 13.45
C VAL A 331 6.95 -11.64 13.10
N GLY A 332 6.58 -12.82 12.60
CA GLY A 332 5.23 -13.14 12.18
C GLY A 332 4.26 -13.40 13.34
N LYS A 333 2.97 -13.30 13.05
CA LYS A 333 1.84 -13.72 13.91
C LYS A 333 0.91 -14.65 13.12
N GLY A 334 0.14 -15.48 13.79
CA GLY A 334 -0.86 -16.31 13.12
C GLY A 334 -0.27 -17.40 12.19
N PRO A 335 -1.10 -17.99 11.32
CA PRO A 335 -0.78 -19.24 10.63
C PRO A 335 -0.05 -19.06 9.30
N PHE A 336 0.13 -17.83 8.86
CA PHE A 336 0.53 -17.52 7.49
C PHE A 336 2.05 -17.56 7.31
N SER A 337 2.51 -18.47 6.46
CA SER A 337 3.91 -18.55 6.04
C SER A 337 4.21 -17.55 4.92
N PRO A 338 5.45 -17.02 4.83
CA PRO A 338 5.87 -16.19 3.69
C PRO A 338 5.71 -16.96 2.38
N THR A 339 5.12 -16.32 1.38
CA THR A 339 4.60 -17.00 0.19
C THR A 339 4.99 -16.27 -1.08
N ILE A 340 5.49 -17.03 -2.07
CA ILE A 340 5.68 -16.61 -3.45
C ILE A 340 4.82 -17.52 -4.33
N TRP A 341 3.83 -16.95 -5.01
CA TRP A 341 2.83 -17.72 -5.76
C TRP A 341 2.68 -17.18 -7.20
N GLY A 342 3.14 -17.95 -8.19
CA GLY A 342 2.82 -17.77 -9.60
C GLY A 342 1.49 -18.39 -10.00
N ALA A 343 0.91 -17.89 -11.09
CA ALA A 343 -0.39 -18.38 -11.56
C ALA A 343 -0.26 -19.74 -12.27
N ASP A 344 0.79 -19.90 -13.07
CA ASP A 344 1.12 -21.10 -13.84
C ASP A 344 2.59 -21.01 -14.34
N ALA A 345 3.04 -22.00 -15.12
CA ALA A 345 4.41 -22.09 -15.63
C ALA A 345 4.83 -20.98 -16.62
N ALA A 346 3.88 -20.19 -17.15
CA ALA A 346 4.16 -19.03 -18.00
C ALA A 346 4.13 -17.71 -17.22
N HIS A 347 3.63 -17.72 -15.98
CA HIS A 347 3.40 -16.54 -15.16
C HIS A 347 3.98 -16.74 -13.76
N GLU A 348 5.30 -16.87 -13.73
CA GLU A 348 6.10 -17.13 -12.55
C GLU A 348 6.70 -15.82 -12.00
N PRO A 349 6.69 -15.58 -10.67
CA PRO A 349 7.58 -14.61 -10.06
C PRO A 349 9.02 -14.98 -10.39
N ASN A 350 9.79 -14.00 -10.89
CA ASN A 350 11.03 -14.28 -11.60
C ASN A 350 12.15 -13.28 -11.27
N HIS A 351 13.38 -13.74 -11.12
CA HIS A 351 14.54 -12.89 -10.77
C HIS A 351 14.30 -12.11 -9.48
N GLU A 352 14.20 -12.84 -8.36
CA GLU A 352 14.04 -12.21 -7.05
C GLU A 352 15.20 -12.56 -6.12
N THR A 353 15.64 -11.56 -5.35
CA THR A 353 16.74 -11.73 -4.41
C THR A 353 16.30 -11.42 -2.99
N PHE A 354 16.77 -12.26 -2.06
CA PHE A 354 16.52 -12.15 -0.64
C PHE A 354 17.87 -12.18 0.08
N THR A 355 18.45 -11.00 0.31
CA THR A 355 19.77 -10.82 0.91
C THR A 355 19.64 -10.34 2.35
N ASN A 356 20.12 -11.14 3.31
CA ASN A 356 19.97 -10.83 4.74
C ASN A 356 18.50 -10.63 5.16
N VAL A 357 17.64 -11.56 4.72
CA VAL A 357 16.21 -11.60 5.08
C VAL A 357 15.99 -12.66 6.16
N LYS A 358 15.57 -12.24 7.36
CA LYS A 358 15.45 -13.09 8.55
C LYS A 358 14.03 -13.03 9.10
N LEU A 359 13.28 -14.12 8.96
CA LEU A 359 11.88 -14.19 9.35
C LEU A 359 11.69 -15.21 10.48
N THR A 360 11.05 -14.80 11.57
CA THR A 360 10.64 -15.69 12.67
C THR A 360 9.13 -15.83 12.66
N VAL A 361 8.61 -17.03 12.40
CA VAL A 361 7.17 -17.33 12.44
C VAL A 361 6.76 -17.86 13.83
N PRO A 362 5.45 -17.90 14.16
CA PRO A 362 5.02 -18.47 15.44
C PRO A 362 5.38 -19.95 15.60
N GLY A 363 5.23 -20.75 14.54
CA GLY A 363 5.43 -22.21 14.57
C GLY A 363 4.34 -22.94 15.35
N GLY A 364 4.65 -24.14 15.83
CA GLY A 364 3.74 -24.96 16.65
C GLY A 364 2.76 -25.83 15.85
N SER A 365 2.89 -25.93 14.53
CA SER A 365 2.03 -26.80 13.72
C SER A 365 2.50 -28.25 13.75
N GLY A 366 1.54 -29.19 13.74
CA GLY A 366 1.80 -30.62 13.56
C GLY A 366 2.17 -30.99 12.12
N SER A 367 2.41 -32.27 11.88
CA SER A 367 2.75 -32.77 10.53
C SER A 367 1.56 -32.55 9.58
N THR A 368 1.83 -31.97 8.41
CA THR A 368 0.84 -31.77 7.34
C THR A 368 1.33 -32.41 6.04
N GLY A 369 0.42 -32.76 5.14
CA GLY A 369 0.79 -33.19 3.78
C GLY A 369 1.53 -32.05 3.04
N THR A 370 2.47 -32.40 2.17
CA THR A 370 3.28 -31.43 1.41
C THR A 370 2.70 -31.12 0.03
N GLY A 371 1.44 -31.49 -0.22
CA GLY A 371 0.77 -31.19 -1.48
C GLY A 371 0.50 -29.71 -1.66
N VAL A 372 0.37 -29.28 -2.92
CA VAL A 372 -0.01 -27.91 -3.27
C VAL A 372 -1.37 -27.60 -2.64
N PRO A 373 -1.51 -26.53 -1.84
CA PRO A 373 -2.78 -26.17 -1.22
C PRO A 373 -3.77 -25.67 -2.28
N SER A 374 -5.05 -25.67 -1.94
CA SER A 374 -6.08 -25.05 -2.79
C SER A 374 -5.78 -23.57 -3.01
N ASN A 375 -6.24 -23.03 -4.15
CA ASN A 375 -6.12 -21.62 -4.47
C ASN A 375 -7.36 -21.14 -5.22
N ASN A 376 -7.93 -20.01 -4.80
CA ASN A 376 -8.81 -19.23 -5.65
C ASN A 376 -7.97 -18.20 -6.44
N PRO A 377 -7.77 -18.37 -7.75
CA PRO A 377 -6.92 -17.48 -8.54
C PRO A 377 -7.55 -16.09 -8.75
N GLY A 378 -8.85 -15.92 -8.55
CA GLY A 378 -9.54 -14.63 -8.64
C GLY A 378 -9.55 -13.82 -7.33
N ASP A 379 -9.13 -14.40 -6.21
CA ASP A 379 -9.06 -13.72 -4.90
C ASP A 379 -7.60 -13.43 -4.54
N TYR A 380 -7.29 -12.21 -4.11
CA TYR A 380 -5.94 -11.76 -3.78
C TYR A 380 -5.55 -12.02 -2.32
N ASN A 381 -6.52 -12.27 -1.44
CA ASN A 381 -6.26 -12.33 -0.01
C ASN A 381 -5.34 -13.51 0.33
N PRO A 382 -4.45 -13.44 1.34
CA PRO A 382 -3.59 -14.57 1.71
C PRO A 382 -4.34 -15.87 2.04
N LYS A 383 -5.58 -15.76 2.53
CA LYS A 383 -6.48 -16.89 2.81
C LYS A 383 -7.04 -17.58 1.55
N SER A 384 -6.92 -16.95 0.38
CA SER A 384 -7.34 -17.53 -0.90
C SER A 384 -6.48 -18.73 -1.28
N ILE A 385 -5.25 -18.77 -0.75
CA ILE A 385 -4.38 -19.93 -0.76
C ILE A 385 -4.64 -20.68 0.55
N GLY A 386 -4.93 -21.97 0.46
CA GLY A 386 -5.15 -22.83 1.62
C GLY A 386 -3.94 -22.87 2.55
N THR A 387 -4.01 -23.69 3.59
CA THR A 387 -2.93 -23.82 4.58
C THR A 387 -1.62 -24.17 3.90
N ARG A 388 -0.61 -23.29 4.00
CA ARG A 388 0.70 -23.55 3.42
C ARG A 388 1.39 -24.66 4.23
N PRO A 389 1.89 -25.71 3.57
CA PRO A 389 2.50 -26.84 4.24
C PRO A 389 3.93 -26.58 4.74
N ALA A 390 4.50 -25.39 4.46
CA ALA A 390 5.76 -24.92 5.02
C ALA A 390 5.49 -24.06 6.26
N TYR A 391 6.37 -24.08 7.26
CA TYR A 391 6.36 -23.02 8.29
C TYR A 391 7.07 -21.76 7.79
N GLY A 392 8.10 -21.92 6.97
CA GLY A 392 8.87 -20.85 6.36
C GLY A 392 8.40 -20.56 4.94
N TRP A 393 9.31 -20.57 3.97
CA TRP A 393 8.99 -20.21 2.59
C TRP A 393 8.13 -21.27 1.90
N TYR A 394 6.98 -20.84 1.37
CA TYR A 394 6.21 -21.61 0.41
C TYR A 394 6.31 -20.97 -0.97
N ILE A 395 6.84 -21.71 -1.94
CA ILE A 395 7.17 -21.24 -3.29
C ILE A 395 6.40 -22.09 -4.30
N HIS A 396 5.65 -21.46 -5.20
CA HIS A 396 4.85 -22.16 -6.20
C HIS A 396 4.91 -21.43 -7.53
N PHE A 397 5.25 -22.12 -8.63
CA PHE A 397 5.44 -21.52 -9.95
C PHE A 397 6.32 -20.28 -9.90
N ALA A 398 7.61 -20.49 -9.62
CA ALA A 398 8.58 -19.41 -9.50
C ALA A 398 9.91 -19.79 -10.15
N ASN A 399 10.63 -18.79 -10.64
CA ASN A 399 11.89 -18.97 -11.34
C ASN A 399 12.95 -18.01 -10.81
N ASN A 400 14.21 -18.47 -10.78
CA ASN A 400 15.37 -17.65 -10.50
C ASN A 400 15.24 -16.85 -9.18
N LEU A 401 15.01 -17.58 -8.09
CA LEU A 401 14.96 -17.00 -6.75
C LEU A 401 16.26 -17.30 -6.01
N THR A 402 16.89 -16.26 -5.46
CA THR A 402 18.16 -16.38 -4.73
C THR A 402 18.02 -15.86 -3.30
N PHE A 403 18.29 -16.72 -2.33
CA PHE A 403 18.34 -16.41 -0.91
C PHE A 403 19.80 -16.43 -0.45
N THR A 404 20.32 -15.27 -0.04
CA THR A 404 21.72 -15.12 0.42
C THR A 404 21.76 -14.63 1.86
N ASN A 405 22.47 -15.33 2.73
CA ASN A 405 22.59 -14.98 4.16
C ASN A 405 21.22 -14.76 4.84
N SER A 406 20.23 -15.53 4.42
CA SER A 406 18.83 -15.40 4.84
C SER A 406 18.44 -16.50 5.81
N ALA A 407 17.35 -16.32 6.56
CA ALA A 407 16.92 -17.29 7.54
C ALA A 407 15.41 -17.35 7.76
N VAL A 408 14.93 -18.54 8.14
CA VAL A 408 13.59 -18.74 8.70
C VAL A 408 13.66 -19.47 10.04
N ALA A 409 12.97 -18.96 11.04
CA ALA A 409 12.94 -19.52 12.39
C ALA A 409 11.50 -19.66 12.88
N PHE A 410 11.28 -20.45 13.91
CA PHE A 410 10.01 -20.53 14.62
C PHE A 410 10.19 -20.26 16.12
N LYS A 411 9.15 -19.74 16.78
CA LYS A 411 9.15 -19.61 18.26
C LYS A 411 8.80 -20.92 18.95
N SER A 412 7.86 -21.66 18.37
CA SER A 412 7.41 -22.97 18.85
C SER A 412 7.77 -24.04 17.83
N ALA A 413 8.26 -25.18 18.30
CA ALA A 413 8.66 -26.28 17.44
C ALA A 413 7.54 -26.68 16.45
N ASP A 414 7.88 -26.77 15.16
CA ASP A 414 6.95 -27.01 14.07
C ASP A 414 7.38 -28.26 13.29
N SER A 415 6.40 -29.06 12.83
CA SER A 415 6.65 -30.28 12.05
C SER A 415 6.59 -30.06 10.54
N ARG A 416 6.26 -28.85 10.08
CA ARG A 416 6.33 -28.47 8.65
C ARG A 416 7.77 -28.23 8.23
N ALA A 417 8.04 -28.24 6.93
CA ALA A 417 9.36 -27.92 6.39
C ALA A 417 9.64 -26.41 6.44
N ALA A 418 10.93 -26.04 6.48
CA ALA A 418 11.38 -24.66 6.41
C ALA A 418 11.14 -24.05 5.02
N VAL A 419 11.32 -24.87 3.99
CA VAL A 419 11.08 -24.50 2.59
C VAL A 419 10.30 -25.61 1.92
N ILE A 420 9.23 -25.24 1.23
CA ILE A 420 8.56 -26.10 0.25
C ILE A 420 8.48 -25.33 -1.07
N ALA A 421 8.94 -25.96 -2.15
CA ALA A 421 8.81 -25.41 -3.50
C ALA A 421 8.19 -26.41 -4.47
N ASN A 422 7.27 -25.90 -5.29
CA ASN A 422 6.45 -26.66 -6.24
C ASN A 422 6.51 -26.06 -7.63
N ASN A 423 6.80 -26.87 -8.65
CA ASN A 423 6.83 -26.46 -10.06
C ASN A 423 7.66 -25.19 -10.26
N ALA A 424 8.92 -25.22 -9.83
CA ALA A 424 9.78 -24.05 -9.81
C ALA A 424 11.10 -24.34 -10.52
N SER A 425 11.89 -23.31 -10.79
CA SER A 425 13.21 -23.48 -11.40
C SER A 425 14.23 -22.50 -10.87
N ALA A 426 15.51 -22.87 -10.98
CA ALA A 426 16.65 -22.04 -10.59
C ALA A 426 16.54 -21.46 -9.18
N LEU A 427 16.36 -22.32 -8.17
CA LEU A 427 16.28 -21.90 -6.77
C LEU A 427 17.65 -22.00 -6.11
N SER A 428 18.13 -20.91 -5.52
CA SER A 428 19.42 -20.88 -4.82
C SER A 428 19.24 -20.45 -3.37
N PHE A 429 19.77 -21.24 -2.45
CA PHE A 429 19.85 -20.95 -1.02
C PHE A 429 21.32 -20.98 -0.61
N ASP A 430 21.95 -19.80 -0.55
CA ASP A 430 23.33 -19.61 -0.14
C ASP A 430 23.41 -19.03 1.27
N THR A 431 24.07 -19.76 2.17
CA THR A 431 24.22 -19.37 3.58
C THR A 431 22.84 -19.17 4.23
N PHE A 432 21.93 -20.09 3.94
CA PHE A 432 20.56 -20.05 4.46
C PHE A 432 20.44 -20.82 5.77
N SER A 433 19.94 -20.16 6.83
CA SER A 433 19.73 -20.78 8.14
C SER A 433 18.27 -21.10 8.41
N PHE A 434 18.01 -22.19 9.12
CA PHE A 434 16.65 -22.61 9.46
C PHE A 434 16.59 -23.35 10.79
N ASN A 435 15.45 -23.30 11.49
CA ASN A 435 15.21 -24.22 12.60
C ASN A 435 14.82 -25.61 12.05
N LYS A 436 15.44 -26.67 12.57
CA LYS A 436 15.12 -28.05 12.14
C LYS A 436 13.66 -28.39 12.44
N SER A 437 13.00 -28.94 11.44
CA SER A 437 11.63 -29.41 11.56
C SER A 437 11.54 -30.63 12.49
N ARG A 438 10.43 -30.78 13.23
CA ARG A 438 10.09 -32.06 13.87
C ARG A 438 9.60 -33.11 12.88
N GLY A 439 9.23 -32.69 11.66
CA GLY A 439 8.90 -33.58 10.57
C GLY A 439 10.13 -34.27 9.97
N PRO A 440 9.92 -35.11 8.94
CA PRO A 440 11.00 -35.88 8.33
C PRO A 440 11.97 -35.02 7.49
N ASN A 441 11.51 -33.89 6.95
CA ASN A 441 12.26 -33.06 6.00
C ASN A 441 12.32 -31.60 6.47
N ASP A 442 13.44 -30.95 6.20
CA ASP A 442 13.63 -29.51 6.40
C ASP A 442 13.35 -28.73 5.11
N PHE A 443 13.64 -29.34 3.96
CA PHE A 443 13.38 -28.80 2.63
C PHE A 443 12.62 -29.83 1.78
N VAL A 444 11.61 -29.39 1.06
CA VAL A 444 10.83 -30.23 0.15
C VAL A 444 10.76 -29.55 -1.22
N PHE A 445 11.37 -30.19 -2.22
CA PHE A 445 11.32 -29.79 -3.62
C PHE A 445 10.47 -30.79 -4.39
N GLN A 446 9.48 -30.28 -5.13
CA GLN A 446 8.57 -31.08 -5.95
C GLN A 446 8.49 -30.47 -7.35
N SER A 447 8.97 -31.20 -8.35
CA SER A 447 9.09 -30.72 -9.73
C SER A 447 9.92 -29.43 -9.83
N VAL A 448 11.08 -29.39 -9.18
CA VAL A 448 11.99 -28.25 -9.20
C VAL A 448 13.19 -28.50 -10.11
N SER A 449 13.32 -27.71 -11.15
CA SER A 449 14.45 -27.78 -12.07
C SER A 449 15.60 -26.89 -11.60
N GLY A 450 16.63 -27.50 -11.01
CA GLY A 450 17.83 -26.81 -10.56
C GLY A 450 17.66 -26.09 -9.22
N TYR A 451 17.59 -26.85 -8.13
CA TYR A 451 17.77 -26.31 -6.78
C TYR A 451 19.23 -26.39 -6.34
N CYS A 452 19.65 -25.41 -5.56
CA CYS A 452 20.98 -25.33 -4.97
C CYS A 452 20.88 -24.92 -3.51
N VAL A 453 21.43 -25.73 -2.60
CA VAL A 453 21.51 -25.39 -1.17
C VAL A 453 22.96 -25.50 -0.73
N LYS A 454 23.58 -24.37 -0.42
CA LYS A 454 25.00 -24.25 -0.05
C LYS A 454 25.16 -23.37 1.16
N GLY A 455 26.21 -23.63 1.96
CA GLY A 455 26.48 -22.85 3.15
C GLY A 455 25.33 -22.91 4.16
N GLY A 456 25.51 -22.28 5.31
CA GLY A 456 24.49 -22.22 6.35
C GLY A 456 24.85 -23.02 7.60
N SER A 457 24.01 -22.87 8.62
CA SER A 457 24.28 -23.34 9.98
C SER A 457 24.04 -24.84 10.20
N ALA A 458 23.38 -25.52 9.27
CA ALA A 458 23.12 -26.97 9.34
C ALA A 458 22.90 -27.59 7.96
N THR A 459 23.27 -28.86 7.80
CA THR A 459 22.89 -29.67 6.62
C THR A 459 21.40 -30.03 6.68
N PRO A 460 20.58 -29.65 5.69
CA PRO A 460 19.14 -29.94 5.67
C PRO A 460 18.83 -31.39 5.28
N ARG A 461 17.74 -31.93 5.83
CA ARG A 461 17.09 -33.12 5.28
C ARG A 461 16.23 -32.71 4.10
N ILE A 462 16.56 -33.19 2.90
CA ILE A 462 15.92 -32.79 1.64
C ILE A 462 15.11 -33.95 1.06
N SER A 463 13.84 -33.68 0.74
CA SER A 463 13.04 -34.51 -0.17
C SER A 463 12.94 -33.80 -1.52
N ALA A 464 13.28 -34.47 -2.63
CA ALA A 464 13.43 -33.83 -3.95
C ALA A 464 12.73 -34.61 -5.08
N THR A 465 11.42 -34.84 -4.95
CA THR A 465 10.65 -35.62 -5.93
C THR A 465 10.56 -34.89 -7.27
N GLY A 466 10.94 -35.57 -8.36
CA GLY A 466 10.91 -34.98 -9.71
C GLY A 466 11.77 -33.73 -9.86
N SER A 467 12.77 -33.55 -8.98
CA SER A 467 13.57 -32.32 -8.90
C SER A 467 15.04 -32.59 -9.19
N SER A 468 15.73 -31.64 -9.79
CA SER A 468 17.16 -31.73 -10.11
C SER A 468 17.97 -30.73 -9.29
N LYS A 469 19.15 -31.16 -8.87
CA LYS A 469 20.12 -30.37 -8.12
C LYS A 469 21.06 -29.67 -9.11
N SER A 470 21.31 -28.36 -8.95
CA SER A 470 22.22 -27.58 -9.81
C SER A 470 23.59 -27.31 -9.18
N CYS A 471 23.76 -27.70 -7.92
CA CYS A 471 24.98 -27.69 -7.13
C CYS A 471 24.84 -28.73 -6.00
#